data_AF-A0A959YSA2-F1
#
_entry.id   AF-A0A959YSA2-F1
#
_cell.length_a   1.000
_cell.length_b   1.000
_cell.length_c   1.000
_cell.angle_alpha   90.00
_cell.angle_beta   90.00
_cell.angle_gamma   90.00
#
_symmetry.space_group_name_H-M   'P 1'
#
loop_
_entity.id
_entity.type
_entity.pdbx_description
1 polymer ?
#
loop_
_entity_poly.entity_id
_entity_poly.type
_entity_poly.pdbx_seq_one_letter_code
_entity_poly.pdbx_strand_id
1 'polypeptide(L)'
;DDEDNNLHLSTTEALTLKVDSVNPAMNIQKIYLDAYQQETNSSGDPVYPQVNTEITEAINQGVLMMVYTGHGGAEQLAFESVMTAADLGNLDNEFHYPVILNASGEVNRYDDPAVFSLGAQMLFADNKGFAGVLSPSRVGYALANFNFSKKAIGLLVANDNKRMGDILREVKSASGEISTVKKFTYFGDPSMKPAFPHNFVETETINGVQAELFADTLNPGEEIVITGNITDENGNIMTGFSGQL
;
A
#
# COMPACT_ATOMS: atom_id res chain seq x y z
N ASP A 1 14.83 7.53 -11.71
CA ASP A 1 14.78 8.91 -11.20
C ASP A 1 14.52 9.81 -12.39
N ASP A 2 13.38 10.50 -12.42
CA ASP A 2 12.91 11.37 -13.51
C ASP A 2 13.57 12.77 -13.46
N GLU A 3 14.80 12.82 -12.97
CA GLU A 3 15.63 14.02 -12.78
C GLU A 3 15.07 15.03 -11.76
N ASP A 4 14.20 14.59 -10.84
CA ASP A 4 13.62 15.42 -9.78
C ASP A 4 14.48 15.50 -8.49
N ASN A 5 15.71 14.99 -8.55
CA ASN A 5 16.66 14.82 -7.43
C ASN A 5 16.19 13.78 -6.41
N ASN A 6 15.64 12.64 -6.85
CA ASN A 6 15.15 11.58 -5.98
C ASN A 6 14.07 12.04 -5.00
N LEU A 7 13.28 13.05 -5.35
CA LEU A 7 12.23 13.58 -4.48
C LEU A 7 11.24 12.46 -4.17
N HIS A 8 10.77 11.73 -5.18
CA HIS A 8 9.84 10.63 -4.97
C HIS A 8 10.43 9.50 -4.10
N LEU A 9 11.69 9.09 -4.35
CA LEU A 9 12.40 8.11 -3.50
C LEU A 9 12.49 8.58 -2.03
N SER A 10 12.88 9.83 -1.79
CA SER A 10 12.99 10.37 -0.43
C SER A 10 11.64 10.39 0.29
N THR A 11 10.55 10.67 -0.44
CA THR A 11 9.20 10.62 0.11
C THR A 11 8.75 9.19 0.40
N THR A 12 9.08 8.21 -0.45
CA THR A 12 8.83 6.78 -0.20
C THR A 12 9.48 6.32 1.09
N GLU A 13 10.76 6.65 1.30
CA GLU A 13 11.48 6.28 2.52
C GLU A 13 10.87 6.94 3.76
N ALA A 14 10.48 8.21 3.67
CA ALA A 14 9.85 8.90 4.78
C ALA A 14 8.44 8.36 5.11
N LEU A 15 7.68 7.87 4.14
CA LEU A 15 6.40 7.19 4.37
C LEU A 15 6.61 5.80 4.99
N THR A 16 7.61 5.04 4.51
CA THR A 16 8.03 3.75 5.08
C THR A 16 8.38 3.89 6.55
N LEU A 17 9.26 4.84 6.89
CA LEU A 17 9.63 5.12 8.28
C LEU A 17 8.42 5.55 9.12
N LYS A 18 7.42 6.21 8.52
CA LYS A 18 6.20 6.57 9.22
C LYS A 18 5.35 5.34 9.54
N VAL A 19 5.28 4.35 8.65
CA VAL A 19 4.61 3.07 8.92
C VAL A 19 5.32 2.35 10.05
N ASP A 20 6.63 2.11 9.91
CA ASP A 20 7.44 1.38 10.88
C ASP A 20 7.39 2.00 12.28
N SER A 21 7.48 3.33 12.38
CA SER A 21 7.38 4.04 13.67
C SER A 21 6.00 4.02 14.33
N VAL A 22 4.92 3.82 13.57
CA VAL A 22 3.55 3.81 14.10
C VAL A 22 3.07 2.39 14.37
N ASN A 23 3.43 1.46 13.49
CA ASN A 23 3.02 0.06 13.57
C ASN A 23 4.19 -0.84 13.11
N PRO A 24 5.16 -1.12 14.00
CA PRO A 24 6.33 -1.93 13.67
C PRO A 24 6.01 -3.41 13.41
N ALA A 25 4.77 -3.85 13.67
CA ALA A 25 4.33 -5.21 13.34
C ALA A 25 3.96 -5.39 11.86
N MET A 26 3.84 -4.29 11.09
CA MET A 26 3.56 -4.38 9.66
C MET A 26 4.81 -4.78 8.88
N ASN A 27 4.66 -5.75 7.98
CA ASN A 27 5.71 -6.08 7.02
C ASN A 27 5.67 -5.10 5.84
N ILE A 28 6.83 -4.59 5.42
CA ILE A 28 6.93 -3.57 4.36
C ILE A 28 7.73 -4.13 3.18
N GLN A 29 7.06 -4.30 2.03
CA GLN A 29 7.69 -4.59 0.75
C GLN A 29 7.86 -3.31 -0.05
N LYS A 30 9.05 -3.10 -0.63
CA LYS A 30 9.38 -1.88 -1.40
C LYS A 30 9.77 -2.26 -2.81
N ILE A 31 9.09 -1.64 -3.79
CA ILE A 31 9.31 -1.85 -5.22
C ILE A 31 9.74 -0.52 -5.81
N TYR A 32 11.02 -0.40 -6.19
CA TYR A 32 11.56 0.80 -6.84
C TYR A 32 11.78 0.52 -8.31
N LEU A 33 11.23 1.36 -9.20
CA LEU A 33 11.37 1.18 -10.65
C LEU A 33 12.84 1.04 -11.07
N ASP A 34 13.73 1.87 -10.53
CA ASP A 34 15.16 1.86 -10.84
C ASP A 34 15.92 0.60 -10.37
N ALA A 35 15.27 -0.28 -9.60
CA ALA A 35 15.84 -1.59 -9.23
C ALA A 35 15.56 -2.68 -10.29
N TYR A 36 14.73 -2.39 -11.29
CA TYR A 36 14.35 -3.31 -12.35
C TYR A 36 14.86 -2.83 -13.71
N GLN A 37 14.96 -3.76 -14.67
CA GLN A 37 15.38 -3.43 -16.02
C GLN A 37 14.27 -2.65 -16.74
N GLN A 38 14.59 -1.43 -17.19
CA GLN A 38 13.73 -0.69 -18.10
C GLN A 38 13.75 -1.35 -19.49
N GLU A 39 12.58 -1.55 -20.06
CA GLU A 39 12.35 -2.03 -21.42
C GLU A 39 11.64 -0.97 -22.27
N THR A 40 11.40 -1.27 -23.54
CA THR A 40 10.70 -0.38 -24.47
C THR A 40 9.57 -1.14 -25.14
N ASN A 41 8.35 -0.61 -25.08
CA ASN A 41 7.19 -1.24 -25.69
C ASN A 41 7.18 -1.06 -27.23
N SER A 42 6.18 -1.62 -27.91
CA SER A 42 6.03 -1.52 -29.37
C SER A 42 5.84 -0.10 -29.90
N SER A 43 5.40 0.83 -29.04
CA SER A 43 5.21 2.24 -29.38
C SER A 43 6.46 3.09 -29.12
N GLY A 44 7.52 2.51 -28.54
CA GLY A 44 8.75 3.23 -28.22
C GLY A 44 8.78 3.85 -26.82
N ASP A 45 7.74 3.63 -26.00
CA ASP A 45 7.67 4.17 -24.64
C ASP A 45 8.41 3.26 -23.65
N PRO A 46 9.04 3.83 -22.61
CA PRO A 46 9.66 3.07 -21.52
C PRO A 46 8.61 2.28 -20.74
N VAL A 47 8.96 1.06 -20.32
CA VAL A 47 8.12 0.23 -19.46
C VAL A 47 8.98 -0.55 -18.46
N TYR A 48 8.39 -0.90 -17.32
CA TYR A 48 9.00 -1.81 -16.34
C TYR A 48 8.10 -3.05 -16.12
N PRO A 49 8.13 -4.05 -17.02
CA PRO A 49 7.21 -5.20 -16.93
C PRO A 49 7.35 -5.98 -15.63
N GLN A 50 8.60 -6.15 -15.14
CA GLN A 50 8.87 -6.84 -13.88
C GLN A 50 8.27 -6.13 -12.67
N VAL A 51 8.15 -4.79 -12.70
CA VAL A 51 7.48 -4.03 -11.64
C VAL A 51 5.99 -4.35 -11.60
N ASN A 52 5.32 -4.43 -12.76
CA ASN A 52 3.90 -4.80 -12.82
C ASN A 52 3.69 -6.25 -12.37
N THR A 53 4.60 -7.17 -12.72
CA THR A 53 4.57 -8.55 -12.21
C THR A 53 4.67 -8.57 -10.68
N GLU A 54 5.66 -7.89 -10.10
CA GLU A 54 5.86 -7.85 -8.65
C GLU A 54 4.65 -7.24 -7.91
N ILE A 55 4.09 -6.15 -8.43
CA ILE A 55 2.88 -5.53 -7.85
C ILE A 55 1.69 -6.48 -7.94
N THR A 56 1.49 -7.15 -9.08
CA THR A 56 0.40 -8.11 -9.28
C THR A 56 0.52 -9.29 -8.33
N GLU A 57 1.72 -9.86 -8.19
CA GLU A 57 1.99 -10.98 -7.28
C GLU A 57 1.75 -10.58 -5.83
N ALA A 58 2.24 -9.40 -5.40
CA ALA A 58 2.00 -8.90 -4.05
C ALA A 58 0.51 -8.70 -3.75
N ILE A 59 -0.25 -8.11 -4.68
CA ILE A 59 -1.70 -7.91 -4.51
C ILE A 59 -2.44 -9.25 -4.44
N ASN A 60 -2.09 -10.21 -5.31
CA ASN A 60 -2.71 -11.53 -5.35
C ASN A 60 -2.38 -12.37 -4.11
N GLN A 61 -1.19 -12.21 -3.52
CA GLN A 61 -0.83 -12.83 -2.24
C GLN A 61 -1.54 -12.21 -1.03
N GLY A 62 -2.18 -11.04 -1.22
CA GLY A 62 -2.90 -10.32 -0.19
C GLY A 62 -2.00 -9.32 0.53
N VAL A 63 -2.29 -8.04 0.32
CA VAL A 63 -1.71 -6.93 1.09
C VAL A 63 -2.82 -6.09 1.70
N LEU A 64 -2.57 -5.52 2.87
CA LEU A 64 -3.54 -4.60 3.49
C LEU A 64 -3.67 -3.32 2.68
N MET A 65 -2.54 -2.81 2.18
CA MET A 65 -2.51 -1.56 1.45
C MET A 65 -1.34 -1.46 0.47
N MET A 66 -1.55 -0.65 -0.56
CA MET A 66 -0.51 -0.20 -1.49
C MET A 66 -0.30 1.30 -1.30
N VAL A 67 0.95 1.75 -1.24
CA VAL A 67 1.30 3.17 -1.23
C VAL A 67 2.11 3.48 -2.47
N TYR A 68 1.64 4.41 -3.29
CA TYR A 68 2.36 4.82 -4.49
C TYR A 68 2.80 6.29 -4.41
N THR A 69 4.05 6.55 -4.76
CA THR A 69 4.68 7.87 -4.85
C THR A 69 5.38 7.98 -6.20
N GLY A 70 5.11 9.03 -6.96
CA GLY A 70 5.67 9.22 -8.31
C GLY A 70 4.80 10.16 -9.14
N HIS A 71 4.83 10.00 -10.46
CA HIS A 71 3.87 10.56 -11.39
C HIS A 71 2.67 9.64 -11.64
N GLY A 72 1.53 10.19 -12.05
CA GLY A 72 0.29 9.42 -12.10
C GLY A 72 -0.77 10.17 -12.87
N GLY A 73 -1.34 9.50 -13.86
CA GLY A 73 -2.41 10.00 -14.70
C GLY A 73 -3.75 9.38 -14.34
N ALA A 74 -4.76 9.72 -15.12
CA ALA A 74 -6.08 9.13 -14.99
C ALA A 74 -6.16 7.69 -15.53
N GLU A 75 -5.13 7.17 -16.22
CA GLU A 75 -5.18 5.85 -16.87
C GLU A 75 -4.10 4.86 -16.39
N GLN A 76 -3.04 5.37 -15.76
CA GLN A 76 -1.89 4.59 -15.28
C GLN A 76 -1.13 5.34 -14.18
N LEU A 77 -0.33 4.60 -13.41
CA LEU A 77 0.74 5.12 -12.58
C LEU A 77 2.03 5.21 -13.40
N ALA A 78 2.85 6.22 -13.11
CA ALA A 78 4.08 6.52 -13.84
C ALA A 78 3.87 6.81 -15.35
N PHE A 79 4.86 7.37 -16.02
CA PHE A 79 4.85 7.44 -17.49
C PHE A 79 5.11 6.04 -18.09
N GLU A 80 5.83 5.21 -17.34
CA GLU A 80 6.35 3.91 -17.70
C GLU A 80 5.32 2.77 -17.58
N SER A 81 4.03 3.11 -17.69
CA SER A 81 2.89 2.18 -17.74
C SER A 81 2.79 1.25 -16.52
N VAL A 82 2.92 1.79 -15.31
CA VAL A 82 2.73 1.03 -14.07
C VAL A 82 1.24 0.98 -13.74
N MET A 83 0.69 -0.20 -13.43
CA MET A 83 -0.72 -0.39 -13.05
C MET A 83 -1.71 0.25 -14.06
N THR A 84 -1.70 -0.25 -15.28
CA THR A 84 -2.68 0.10 -16.33
C THR A 84 -3.98 -0.70 -16.19
N ALA A 85 -4.97 -0.42 -17.02
CA ALA A 85 -6.18 -1.23 -17.17
C ALA A 85 -5.88 -2.72 -17.47
N ALA A 86 -4.84 -2.99 -18.27
CA ALA A 86 -4.43 -4.35 -18.61
C ALA A 86 -3.86 -5.08 -17.39
N ASP A 87 -3.05 -4.39 -16.59
CA ASP A 87 -2.47 -4.96 -15.36
C ASP A 87 -3.56 -5.23 -14.31
N LEU A 88 -4.54 -4.34 -14.16
CA LEU A 88 -5.73 -4.60 -13.33
C LEU A 88 -6.48 -5.85 -13.77
N GLY A 89 -6.53 -6.13 -15.08
CA GLY A 89 -7.12 -7.35 -15.63
C GLY A 89 -6.43 -8.63 -15.15
N ASN A 90 -5.14 -8.57 -14.85
CA ASN A 90 -4.31 -9.69 -14.40
C ASN A 90 -4.40 -9.98 -12.89
N LEU A 91 -5.09 -9.13 -12.12
CA LEU A 91 -5.31 -9.37 -10.69
C LEU A 91 -6.23 -10.59 -10.48
N ASP A 92 -5.87 -11.39 -9.48
CA ASP A 92 -6.60 -12.57 -9.00
C ASP A 92 -6.66 -12.52 -7.46
N ASN A 93 -7.24 -11.43 -6.96
CA ASN A 93 -7.27 -11.09 -5.54
C ASN A 93 -8.70 -11.03 -4.99
N GLU A 94 -9.56 -11.94 -5.45
CA GLU A 94 -10.92 -12.06 -4.90
C GLU A 94 -10.84 -12.24 -3.38
N PHE A 95 -11.65 -11.48 -2.64
CA PHE A 95 -11.64 -11.39 -1.17
C PHE A 95 -10.38 -10.79 -0.51
N HIS A 96 -9.38 -10.38 -1.29
CA HIS A 96 -8.12 -9.78 -0.80
C HIS A 96 -7.92 -8.38 -1.41
N TYR A 97 -8.89 -7.49 -1.18
CA TYR A 97 -8.92 -6.16 -1.79
C TYR A 97 -8.17 -5.12 -0.95
N PRO A 98 -6.97 -4.66 -1.35
CA PRO A 98 -6.25 -3.63 -0.60
C PRO A 98 -6.91 -2.26 -0.68
N VAL A 99 -6.47 -1.36 0.20
CA VAL A 99 -6.63 0.09 0.02
C VAL A 99 -5.37 0.65 -0.64
N ILE A 100 -5.51 1.48 -1.67
CA ILE A 100 -4.39 2.25 -2.22
C ILE A 100 -4.37 3.69 -1.70
N LEU A 101 -3.22 4.12 -1.20
CA LEU A 101 -2.89 5.52 -0.97
C LEU A 101 -1.98 5.99 -2.11
N ASN A 102 -2.55 6.70 -3.07
CA ASN A 102 -1.82 7.30 -4.16
C ASN A 102 -1.40 8.73 -3.78
N ALA A 103 -0.10 8.93 -3.54
CA ALA A 103 0.51 10.23 -3.31
C ALA A 103 0.90 10.95 -4.63
N SER A 104 0.37 10.47 -5.76
CA SER A 104 0.65 10.99 -7.10
C SER A 104 -0.55 11.75 -7.68
N GLY A 105 -0.53 12.08 -8.98
CA GLY A 105 -1.49 12.90 -9.70
C GLY A 105 -2.93 12.35 -9.75
N GLU A 106 -3.61 12.51 -10.87
CA GLU A 106 -5.08 12.52 -10.94
C GLU A 106 -5.77 11.15 -11.14
N VAL A 107 -5.34 10.15 -10.37
CA VAL A 107 -5.90 8.77 -10.46
C VAL A 107 -7.41 8.73 -10.16
N ASN A 108 -7.92 9.63 -9.30
CA ASN A 108 -9.35 9.76 -8.99
C ASN A 108 -10.05 10.84 -9.83
N ARG A 109 -9.70 11.03 -11.10
CA ARG A 109 -10.41 11.98 -11.98
C ARG A 109 -11.85 11.50 -12.27
N TYR A 110 -12.86 12.10 -11.63
CA TYR A 110 -14.27 11.67 -11.73
C TYR A 110 -15.20 12.64 -12.47
N ASP A 111 -14.73 13.83 -12.83
CA ASP A 111 -15.55 14.91 -13.38
C ASP A 111 -15.40 15.06 -14.90
N ASP A 112 -14.65 14.16 -15.54
CA ASP A 112 -14.57 14.06 -17.00
C ASP A 112 -15.37 12.83 -17.47
N PRO A 113 -16.52 13.01 -18.14
CA PRO A 113 -17.37 11.90 -18.56
C PRO A 113 -16.74 11.04 -19.67
N ALA A 114 -15.66 11.50 -20.32
CA ALA A 114 -14.94 10.71 -21.32
C ALA A 114 -13.89 9.78 -20.69
N VAL A 115 -13.62 9.91 -19.38
CA VAL A 115 -12.54 9.21 -18.69
C VAL A 115 -13.12 8.31 -17.60
N PHE A 116 -12.96 7.00 -17.76
CA PHE A 116 -13.15 6.06 -16.66
C PHE A 116 -11.82 5.88 -15.95
N SER A 117 -11.57 6.69 -14.90
CA SER A 117 -10.23 6.80 -14.32
C SER A 117 -9.73 5.49 -13.73
N LEU A 118 -8.41 5.36 -13.60
CA LEU A 118 -7.74 4.22 -13.00
C LEU A 118 -8.28 3.96 -11.59
N GLY A 119 -8.51 5.00 -10.79
CA GLY A 119 -9.13 4.85 -9.47
C GLY A 119 -10.56 4.28 -9.52
N ALA A 120 -11.34 4.63 -10.54
CA ALA A 120 -12.66 4.03 -10.75
C ALA A 120 -12.54 2.57 -11.25
N GLN A 121 -11.62 2.29 -12.15
CA GLN A 121 -11.32 0.93 -12.62
C GLN A 121 -10.87 0.02 -11.48
N MET A 122 -9.99 0.51 -10.61
CA MET A 122 -9.53 -0.18 -9.39
C MET A 122 -10.69 -0.56 -8.46
N LEU A 123 -11.68 0.32 -8.31
CA LEU A 123 -12.82 0.10 -7.40
C LEU A 123 -13.91 -0.78 -8.01
N PHE A 124 -14.17 -0.64 -9.31
CA PHE A 124 -15.30 -1.28 -10.00
C PHE A 124 -14.90 -2.51 -10.83
N ALA A 125 -13.68 -3.03 -10.66
CA ALA A 125 -13.28 -4.28 -11.29
C ALA A 125 -14.04 -5.46 -10.66
N ASP A 126 -14.62 -6.32 -11.50
CA ASP A 126 -15.41 -7.46 -11.04
C ASP A 126 -14.51 -8.52 -10.39
N ASN A 127 -14.81 -8.85 -9.13
CA ASN A 127 -14.13 -9.85 -8.30
C ASN A 127 -12.60 -9.63 -8.12
N LYS A 128 -12.08 -8.43 -8.42
CA LYS A 128 -10.66 -8.08 -8.30
C LYS A 128 -10.48 -6.59 -8.01
N GLY A 129 -9.26 -6.14 -7.78
CA GLY A 129 -8.96 -4.71 -7.61
C GLY A 129 -8.86 -4.28 -6.15
N PHE A 130 -9.46 -3.15 -5.79
CA PHE A 130 -9.19 -2.44 -4.54
C PHE A 130 -10.48 -2.12 -3.77
N ALA A 131 -10.44 -2.27 -2.45
CA ALA A 131 -11.56 -1.92 -1.56
C ALA A 131 -11.70 -0.40 -1.39
N GLY A 132 -10.63 0.34 -1.67
CA GLY A 132 -10.69 1.79 -1.71
C GLY A 132 -9.45 2.47 -2.29
N VAL A 133 -9.67 3.64 -2.86
CA VAL A 133 -8.67 4.44 -3.57
C VAL A 133 -8.64 5.84 -2.97
N LEU A 134 -7.64 6.10 -2.12
CA LEU A 134 -7.37 7.42 -1.55
C LEU A 134 -6.35 8.14 -2.43
N SER A 135 -6.83 9.12 -3.21
CA SER A 135 -6.04 9.74 -4.27
C SER A 135 -6.53 11.14 -4.65
N PRO A 136 -5.67 12.03 -5.18
CA PRO A 136 -6.11 13.27 -5.81
C PRO A 136 -6.99 13.06 -7.04
N SER A 137 -7.99 13.92 -7.21
CA SER A 137 -8.77 14.04 -8.44
C SER A 137 -8.14 14.96 -9.49
N ARG A 138 -7.05 15.66 -9.13
CA ARG A 138 -6.32 16.60 -9.97
C ARG A 138 -4.84 16.60 -9.62
N VAL A 139 -4.01 16.93 -10.61
CA VAL A 139 -2.57 17.13 -10.42
C VAL A 139 -2.28 18.13 -9.28
N GLY A 140 -1.31 17.79 -8.45
CA GLY A 140 -0.86 18.54 -7.29
C GLY A 140 0.65 18.68 -7.27
N TYR A 141 1.17 19.34 -6.24
CA TYR A 141 2.61 19.42 -6.01
C TYR A 141 3.08 18.23 -5.19
N ALA A 142 4.22 17.66 -5.55
CA ALA A 142 4.76 16.45 -4.91
C ALA A 142 4.88 16.58 -3.39
N LEU A 143 5.48 17.67 -2.88
CA LEU A 143 5.65 17.89 -1.43
C LEU A 143 4.31 18.04 -0.70
N ALA A 144 3.34 18.70 -1.33
CA ALA A 144 2.00 18.87 -0.78
C ALA A 144 1.27 17.53 -0.66
N ASN A 145 1.33 16.72 -1.72
CA ASN A 145 0.78 15.36 -1.74
C ASN A 145 1.47 14.48 -0.70
N PHE A 146 2.79 14.56 -0.57
CA PHE A 146 3.55 13.86 0.45
C PHE A 146 3.11 14.23 1.87
N ASN A 147 2.98 15.53 2.18
CA ASN A 147 2.55 15.99 3.50
C ASN A 147 1.14 15.49 3.85
N PHE A 148 0.23 15.47 2.87
CA PHE A 148 -1.10 14.86 3.03
C PHE A 148 -0.98 13.35 3.29
N SER A 149 -0.23 12.65 2.43
CA SER A 149 -0.08 11.19 2.47
C SER A 149 0.60 10.72 3.75
N LYS A 150 1.59 11.46 4.27
CA LYS A 150 2.27 11.16 5.54
C LYS A 150 1.33 11.22 6.75
N LYS A 151 0.35 12.13 6.73
CA LYS A 151 -0.71 12.17 7.76
C LYS A 151 -1.70 11.03 7.57
N ALA A 152 -2.13 10.80 6.33
CA ALA A 152 -3.08 9.73 6.00
C ALA A 152 -2.53 8.34 6.37
N ILE A 153 -1.31 8.02 5.96
CA ILE A 153 -0.68 6.73 6.26
C ILE A 153 -0.54 6.52 7.77
N GLY A 154 -0.16 7.56 8.52
CA GLY A 154 -0.04 7.48 9.97
C GLY A 154 -1.36 7.14 10.67
N LEU A 155 -2.49 7.67 10.19
CA LEU A 155 -3.81 7.34 10.72
C LEU A 155 -4.32 5.98 10.24
N LEU A 156 -3.97 5.59 9.01
CA LEU A 156 -4.34 4.28 8.46
C LEU A 156 -3.68 3.15 9.23
N VAL A 157 -2.38 3.27 9.51
CA VAL A 157 -1.59 2.18 10.12
C VAL A 157 -1.64 2.13 11.63
N ALA A 158 -2.15 3.17 12.29
CA ALA A 158 -2.31 3.21 13.74
C ALA A 158 -3.26 2.14 14.30
N ASN A 159 -4.11 1.54 13.46
CA ASN A 159 -5.10 0.54 13.87
C ASN A 159 -6.05 1.01 14.99
N ASP A 160 -6.36 2.32 15.02
CA ASP A 160 -7.26 2.91 16.04
C ASP A 160 -8.76 2.66 15.76
N ASN A 161 -9.10 1.59 15.03
CA ASN A 161 -10.47 1.23 14.68
C ASN A 161 -11.25 2.35 13.92
N LYS A 162 -10.52 3.25 13.23
CA LYS A 162 -11.08 4.39 12.48
C LYS A 162 -11.66 3.94 11.14
N ARG A 163 -12.73 4.60 10.72
CA ARG A 163 -13.32 4.42 9.38
C ARG A 163 -12.54 5.24 8.35
N MET A 164 -12.53 4.81 7.09
CA MET A 164 -11.85 5.51 5.99
C MET A 164 -12.32 6.96 5.84
N GLY A 165 -13.61 7.24 6.02
CA GLY A 165 -14.16 8.59 6.00
C GLY A 165 -13.69 9.46 7.17
N ASP A 166 -13.53 8.88 8.37
CA ASP A 166 -12.99 9.61 9.53
C ASP A 166 -11.52 9.97 9.32
N ILE A 167 -10.73 9.04 8.79
CA ILE A 167 -9.32 9.26 8.41
C ILE A 167 -9.24 10.41 7.41
N LEU A 168 -10.01 10.35 6.32
CA LEU A 168 -10.01 11.42 5.32
C LEU A 168 -10.38 12.77 5.93
N ARG A 169 -11.44 12.83 6.76
CA ARG A 169 -11.87 14.05 7.44
C ARG A 169 -10.77 14.63 8.31
N GLU A 170 -10.10 13.80 9.09
CA GLU A 170 -9.06 14.21 10.03
C GLU A 170 -7.84 14.76 9.29
N VAL A 171 -7.34 14.05 8.26
CA VAL A 171 -6.22 14.53 7.43
C VAL A 171 -6.56 15.88 6.79
N LYS A 172 -7.77 16.01 6.23
CA LYS A 172 -8.23 17.25 5.60
C LYS A 172 -8.33 18.40 6.60
N SER A 173 -8.79 18.14 7.81
CA SER A 173 -8.94 19.16 8.87
C SER A 173 -7.60 19.58 9.46
N ALA A 174 -6.64 18.67 9.53
CA ALA A 174 -5.30 18.93 10.04
C ALA A 174 -4.34 19.51 8.98
N SER A 175 -4.72 19.53 7.71
CA SER A 175 -3.88 20.06 6.63
C SER A 175 -4.17 21.54 6.38
N GLY A 176 -3.13 22.37 6.47
CA GLY A 176 -3.23 23.80 6.17
C GLY A 176 -3.28 24.13 4.67
N GLU A 177 -3.01 23.15 3.81
CA GLU A 177 -2.95 23.35 2.35
C GLU A 177 -4.31 23.08 1.69
N ILE A 178 -5.16 24.10 1.70
CA ILE A 178 -6.54 24.03 1.18
C ILE A 178 -6.58 23.53 -0.28
N SER A 179 -5.62 23.90 -1.12
CA SER A 179 -5.56 23.47 -2.53
C SER A 179 -5.42 21.95 -2.66
N THR A 180 -4.60 21.34 -1.81
CA THR A 180 -4.33 19.88 -1.79
C THR A 180 -5.50 19.13 -1.17
N VAL A 181 -6.01 19.63 -0.04
CA VAL A 181 -7.16 19.08 0.70
C VAL A 181 -8.42 18.93 -0.18
N LYS A 182 -8.65 19.89 -1.08
CA LYS A 182 -9.78 19.86 -2.01
C LYS A 182 -9.64 18.77 -3.09
N LYS A 183 -8.42 18.38 -3.43
CA LYS A 183 -8.13 17.41 -4.51
C LYS A 183 -8.18 15.97 -4.02
N PHE A 184 -7.70 15.69 -2.80
CA PHE A 184 -7.73 14.32 -2.27
C PHE A 184 -9.17 13.85 -2.05
N THR A 185 -9.49 12.70 -2.61
CA THR A 185 -10.79 12.04 -2.52
C THR A 185 -10.59 10.57 -2.17
N TYR A 186 -11.65 9.95 -1.67
CA TYR A 186 -11.68 8.52 -1.41
C TYR A 186 -12.79 7.92 -2.24
N PHE A 187 -12.45 6.98 -3.12
CA PHE A 187 -13.41 6.10 -3.78
C PHE A 187 -13.48 4.81 -2.96
N GLY A 188 -14.68 4.39 -2.58
CA GLY A 188 -14.92 3.24 -1.71
C GLY A 188 -15.98 3.56 -0.65
N ASP A 189 -16.25 2.61 0.23
CA ASP A 189 -17.19 2.80 1.35
C ASP A 189 -16.52 3.60 2.48
N PRO A 190 -16.93 4.86 2.76
CA PRO A 190 -16.32 5.66 3.82
C PRO A 190 -16.57 5.10 5.23
N SER A 191 -17.49 4.14 5.39
CA SER A 191 -17.78 3.48 6.66
C SER A 191 -16.88 2.26 6.93
N MET A 192 -16.17 1.78 5.90
CA MET A 192 -15.21 0.68 6.00
C MET A 192 -14.05 1.03 6.93
N LYS A 193 -13.50 0.01 7.58
CA LYS A 193 -12.27 0.08 8.38
C LYS A 193 -11.19 -0.79 7.73
N PRO A 194 -9.91 -0.40 7.78
CA PRO A 194 -8.83 -1.29 7.36
C PRO A 194 -8.88 -2.61 8.14
N ALA A 195 -8.71 -3.74 7.43
CA ALA A 195 -8.83 -5.07 7.99
C ALA A 195 -7.51 -5.53 8.62
N PHE A 196 -7.17 -4.98 9.80
CA PHE A 196 -6.03 -5.47 10.57
C PHE A 196 -6.30 -6.85 11.16
N PRO A 197 -5.27 -7.72 11.26
CA PRO A 197 -5.42 -8.99 11.96
C PRO A 197 -5.73 -8.76 13.44
N HIS A 198 -6.61 -9.60 14.00
CA HIS A 198 -6.96 -9.57 15.43
C HIS A 198 -6.11 -10.51 16.28
N ASN A 199 -5.45 -11.47 15.63
CA ASN A 199 -4.61 -12.47 16.27
C ASN A 199 -3.15 -12.14 15.99
N PHE A 200 -2.29 -12.42 16.96
CA PHE A 200 -0.86 -12.15 16.90
C PHE A 200 -0.08 -13.45 16.96
N VAL A 201 1.08 -13.48 16.29
CA VAL A 201 2.04 -14.58 16.37
C VAL A 201 3.14 -14.16 17.34
N GLU A 202 3.28 -14.87 18.44
CA GLU A 202 4.37 -14.68 19.40
C GLU A 202 5.38 -15.79 19.26
N THR A 203 6.59 -15.45 18.81
CA THR A 203 7.71 -16.39 18.72
C THR A 203 8.23 -16.71 20.11
N GLU A 204 8.14 -17.97 20.53
CA GLU A 204 8.71 -18.47 21.79
C GLU A 204 10.19 -18.80 21.61
N THR A 205 10.52 -19.72 20.71
CA THR A 205 11.90 -20.16 20.51
C THR A 205 12.32 -20.20 19.05
N ILE A 206 13.59 -19.91 18.83
CA ILE A 206 14.31 -20.09 17.57
C ILE A 206 15.44 -21.08 17.84
N ASN A 207 15.44 -22.22 17.15
CA ASN A 207 16.37 -23.34 17.37
C ASN A 207 16.46 -23.78 18.84
N GLY A 208 15.32 -23.76 19.55
CA GLY A 208 15.20 -24.14 20.96
C GLY A 208 15.74 -23.12 21.96
N VAL A 209 16.22 -21.96 21.49
CA VAL A 209 16.63 -20.82 22.34
C VAL A 209 15.48 -19.82 22.39
N GLN A 210 15.20 -19.27 23.57
CA GLN A 210 14.16 -18.23 23.72
C GLN A 210 14.41 -17.07 22.75
N ALA A 211 13.37 -16.63 22.05
CA ALA A 211 13.49 -15.65 20.97
C ALA A 211 14.13 -14.33 21.44
N GLU A 212 13.78 -13.86 22.64
CA GLU A 212 14.36 -12.66 23.25
C GLU A 212 15.87 -12.76 23.55
N LEU A 213 16.38 -13.99 23.66
CA LEU A 213 17.79 -14.30 23.93
C LEU A 213 18.53 -14.75 22.68
N PHE A 214 17.84 -14.92 21.55
CA PHE A 214 18.44 -15.36 20.31
C PHE A 214 19.23 -14.20 19.67
N ALA A 215 20.55 -14.30 19.69
CA ALA A 215 21.46 -13.32 19.12
C ALA A 215 22.33 -13.90 17.98
N ASP A 216 21.92 -15.04 17.41
CA ASP A 216 22.70 -15.79 16.42
C ASP A 216 22.32 -15.40 14.98
N THR A 217 23.19 -15.76 14.02
CA THR A 217 22.99 -15.51 12.58
C THR A 217 22.31 -16.70 11.92
N LEU A 218 21.15 -16.45 11.31
CA LEU A 218 20.48 -17.44 10.46
C LEU A 218 21.13 -17.48 9.08
N ASN A 219 21.61 -18.65 8.63
CA ASN A 219 22.28 -18.78 7.33
C ASN A 219 21.31 -19.20 6.20
N PRO A 220 21.52 -18.73 4.96
CA PRO A 220 20.75 -19.21 3.82
C PRO A 220 20.89 -20.73 3.65
N GLY A 221 19.75 -21.43 3.53
CA GLY A 221 19.69 -22.88 3.35
C GLY A 221 19.83 -23.71 4.64
N GLU A 222 19.95 -23.05 5.79
CA GLU A 222 19.89 -23.71 7.10
C GLU A 222 18.45 -24.11 7.44
N GLU A 223 18.27 -25.29 8.05
CA GLU A 223 16.99 -25.68 8.62
C GLU A 223 16.82 -25.00 9.99
N ILE A 224 15.76 -24.22 10.13
CA ILE A 224 15.48 -23.43 11.34
C ILE A 224 14.16 -23.92 11.93
N VAL A 225 14.16 -24.18 13.23
CA VAL A 225 12.93 -24.55 13.97
C VAL A 225 12.46 -23.33 14.75
N ILE A 226 11.30 -22.81 14.36
CA ILE A 226 10.62 -21.71 15.05
C ILE A 226 9.38 -22.27 15.74
N THR A 227 9.21 -21.95 17.01
CA THR A 227 8.02 -22.29 17.80
C THR A 227 7.40 -21.02 18.35
N GLY A 228 6.08 -21.03 18.54
CA GLY A 228 5.36 -19.86 19.01
C GLY A 228 3.89 -20.17 19.29
N ASN A 229 3.20 -19.17 19.80
CA ASN A 229 1.79 -19.23 20.13
C ASN A 229 1.00 -18.19 19.33
N ILE A 230 -0.28 -18.46 19.13
CA ILE A 230 -1.22 -17.44 18.65
C ILE A 230 -1.86 -16.78 19.87
N THR A 231 -1.83 -15.45 19.93
CA THR A 231 -2.42 -14.66 21.02
C THR A 231 -3.52 -13.73 20.53
N ASP A 232 -4.45 -13.39 21.42
CA ASP A 232 -5.42 -12.31 21.18
C ASP A 232 -4.79 -10.92 21.39
N GLU A 233 -5.56 -9.85 21.18
CA GLU A 233 -5.12 -8.46 21.39
C GLU A 233 -4.69 -8.12 22.83
N ASN A 234 -4.97 -8.98 23.80
CA ASN A 234 -4.57 -8.82 25.20
C ASN A 234 -3.38 -9.72 25.58
N GLY A 235 -2.79 -10.46 24.62
CA GLY A 235 -1.68 -11.39 24.85
C GLY A 235 -2.11 -12.75 25.42
N ASN A 236 -3.41 -13.08 25.43
CA ASN A 236 -3.85 -14.39 25.91
C ASN A 236 -3.67 -15.45 24.82
N ILE A 237 -3.08 -16.59 25.18
CA ILE A 237 -2.88 -17.72 24.25
C ILE A 237 -4.23 -18.27 23.78
N MET A 238 -4.42 -18.29 22.47
CA MET A 238 -5.59 -18.84 21.78
C MET A 238 -5.48 -20.36 21.60
N THR A 239 -5.66 -21.12 22.69
CA THR A 239 -5.55 -22.60 22.70
C THR A 239 -6.53 -23.33 21.77
N GLY A 240 -7.60 -22.68 21.34
CA GLY A 240 -8.60 -23.21 20.41
C GLY A 240 -8.40 -22.79 18.95
N PHE A 241 -7.30 -22.09 18.62
CA PHE A 241 -7.02 -21.68 17.24
C PHE A 241 -6.73 -22.93 16.39
N SER A 242 -7.60 -23.22 15.42
CA SER A 242 -7.42 -24.35 14.50
C SER A 242 -6.68 -23.97 13.21
N GLY A 243 -6.53 -22.67 12.95
CA GLY A 243 -6.24 -22.15 11.60
C GLY A 243 -7.35 -22.50 10.60
N GLN A 244 -7.55 -21.65 9.61
CA GLN A 244 -7.90 -22.13 8.27
C GLN A 244 -6.71 -21.75 7.40
N LEU A 245 -6.17 -22.73 6.67
CA LEU A 245 -5.19 -22.50 5.61
C LEU A 245 -5.88 -21.79 4.45
#